data_AF-A0AAE3ZJN2-F1
#
_entry.id   AF-A0AAE3ZJN2-F1
#
_cell.length_a   1.000
_cell.length_b   1.000
_cell.length_c   1.000
_cell.angle_alpha   90.00
_cell.angle_beta   90.00
_cell.angle_gamma   90.00
#
_symmetry.space_group_name_H-M   'P 1'
#
loop_
_entity.id
_entity.type
_entity.pdbx_description
1 polymer ?
#
loop_
_entity_poly.entity_id
_entity_poly.type
_entity_poly.pdbx_seq_one_letter_code
_entity_poly.pdbx_strand_id
1 'polypeptide(L)'
;MVVPEPEAASVVVPEPETAPAADPEPVVAADPEPVVVPAPPATASVDNLTKIAGLGPKSAQALQAAGITTYAALAAAGEAGVRAALTAAGIRATTSVPNWPVQAQALADQKNA
;
A
#
# COMPACT_ATOMS: atom_id res chain seq x y z
N MET A 1 -39.83 25.85 36.85
CA MET A 1 -41.28 25.63 36.98
C MET A 1 -41.72 24.82 35.77
N VAL A 2 -42.02 23.54 35.97
CA VAL A 2 -42.72 22.70 34.98
C VAL A 2 -44.21 22.85 35.24
N VAL A 3 -45.03 22.94 34.19
CA VAL A 3 -46.31 22.25 34.02
C VAL A 3 -46.79 22.48 32.55
N PRO A 4 -47.47 21.52 31.91
CA PRO A 4 -47.52 21.38 30.44
C PRO A 4 -48.97 21.37 29.90
N GLU A 5 -49.25 20.50 28.91
CA GLU A 5 -50.57 20.02 28.43
C GLU A 5 -51.24 20.76 27.23
N PRO A 6 -52.18 20.14 26.47
CA PRO A 6 -51.80 19.30 25.31
C PRO A 6 -52.67 19.44 24.04
N GLU A 7 -52.23 18.82 22.93
CA GLU A 7 -53.10 18.25 21.88
C GLU A 7 -52.31 17.12 21.17
N ALA A 8 -52.60 15.84 21.44
CA ALA A 8 -53.53 14.97 20.69
C ALA A 8 -53.22 14.96 19.16
N ALA A 9 -52.38 14.05 18.64
CA ALA A 9 -52.58 12.61 18.40
C ALA A 9 -53.28 12.26 17.07
N SER A 10 -52.70 11.30 16.32
CA SER A 10 -53.11 10.81 14.98
C SER A 10 -52.84 11.81 13.82
N VAL A 11 -52.54 11.42 12.58
CA VAL A 11 -52.85 10.17 11.84
C VAL A 11 -51.63 9.63 11.06
N VAL A 12 -51.58 8.30 10.93
CA VAL A 12 -50.65 7.51 10.10
C VAL A 12 -51.03 7.54 8.61
N VAL A 13 -50.09 7.86 7.71
CA VAL A 13 -50.05 7.30 6.33
C VAL A 13 -48.59 7.19 5.86
N PRO A 14 -48.03 5.98 5.71
CA PRO A 14 -46.86 5.75 4.87
C PRO A 14 -47.35 5.44 3.45
N GLU A 15 -47.35 6.43 2.56
CA GLU A 15 -47.56 6.22 1.13
C GLU A 15 -46.18 6.15 0.46
N PRO A 16 -45.68 4.95 0.09
CA PRO A 16 -44.50 4.82 -0.76
C PRO A 16 -44.86 5.14 -2.22
N GLU A 17 -43.83 5.19 -3.09
CA GLU A 17 -43.93 5.44 -4.55
C GLU A 17 -44.08 6.94 -4.92
N THR A 18 -42.99 7.63 -5.28
CA THR A 18 -42.57 7.93 -6.67
C THR A 18 -41.33 8.86 -6.59
N ALA A 19 -40.27 8.85 -7.42
CA ALA A 19 -39.95 8.18 -8.70
C ALA A 19 -38.47 7.70 -8.73
N PRO A 20 -37.98 7.03 -9.80
CA PRO A 20 -36.63 6.44 -9.85
C PRO A 20 -35.56 7.33 -10.49
N ALA A 21 -34.30 7.19 -10.04
CA ALA A 21 -33.10 7.57 -10.78
C ALA A 21 -31.84 6.88 -10.22
N ALA A 22 -30.84 6.66 -11.08
CA ALA A 22 -29.48 6.22 -10.75
C ALA A 22 -29.34 4.85 -10.05
N ASP A 23 -29.55 3.82 -10.86
CA ASP A 23 -28.58 2.71 -10.96
C ASP A 23 -27.14 3.28 -10.87
N PRO A 24 -26.37 2.99 -9.81
CA PRO A 24 -24.95 3.30 -9.81
C PRO A 24 -24.27 2.29 -10.72
N GLU A 25 -24.03 2.70 -11.97
CA GLU A 25 -23.18 1.97 -12.92
C GLU A 25 -21.98 1.38 -12.15
N PRO A 26 -21.72 0.06 -12.24
CA PRO A 26 -20.57 -0.53 -11.58
C PRO A 26 -19.32 0.09 -12.19
N VAL A 27 -18.71 1.02 -11.46
CA VAL A 27 -17.51 1.74 -11.89
C VAL A 27 -16.38 0.75 -12.11
N VAL A 28 -16.20 0.40 -13.38
CA VAL A 28 -15.05 -0.33 -13.89
C VAL A 28 -13.80 0.48 -13.56
N ALA A 29 -12.68 -0.22 -13.34
CA ALA A 29 -11.36 0.34 -13.01
C ALA A 29 -11.17 0.79 -11.54
N ALA A 30 -11.46 -0.11 -10.59
CA ALA A 30 -10.33 -0.57 -9.79
C ALA A 30 -9.59 -1.63 -10.62
N ASP A 31 -8.48 -1.22 -11.25
CA ASP A 31 -7.45 -2.17 -11.68
C ASP A 31 -7.14 -3.06 -10.47
N PRO A 32 -7.17 -4.40 -10.57
CA PRO A 32 -6.65 -5.24 -9.51
C PRO A 32 -5.14 -5.04 -9.48
N GLU A 33 -4.68 -3.99 -8.77
CA GLU A 33 -3.32 -3.90 -8.26
C GLU A 33 -2.98 -5.31 -7.79
N PRO A 34 -2.07 -6.01 -8.48
CA PRO A 34 -2.00 -7.45 -8.34
C PRO A 34 -1.71 -7.71 -6.88
N VAL A 35 -2.64 -8.39 -6.20
CA VAL A 35 -2.40 -8.96 -4.89
C VAL A 35 -1.33 -10.00 -5.16
N VAL A 36 -0.07 -9.57 -5.11
CA VAL A 36 1.09 -10.39 -5.40
C VAL A 36 1.07 -11.45 -4.32
N VAL A 37 0.55 -12.62 -4.70
CA VAL A 37 0.54 -13.83 -3.88
C VAL A 37 1.93 -13.91 -3.27
N PRO A 38 2.08 -13.85 -1.94
CA PRO A 38 3.39 -13.71 -1.34
C PRO A 38 4.21 -14.91 -1.75
N ALA A 39 5.18 -14.68 -2.65
CA ALA A 39 6.07 -15.72 -3.13
C ALA A 39 6.67 -16.40 -1.89
N PRO A 40 6.66 -17.73 -1.82
CA PRO A 40 7.00 -18.44 -0.59
C PRO A 40 8.38 -17.96 -0.09
N PRO A 41 8.54 -17.68 1.22
CA PRO A 41 9.72 -16.99 1.72
C PRO A 41 10.98 -17.82 1.48
N ALA A 42 11.67 -17.50 0.38
CA ALA A 42 12.80 -18.23 -0.17
C ALA A 42 14.06 -18.03 0.67
N THR A 43 14.07 -18.73 1.81
CA THR A 43 15.07 -18.71 2.89
C THR A 43 15.21 -17.35 3.59
N ALA A 44 15.29 -17.37 4.93
CA ALA A 44 15.49 -16.19 5.76
C ALA A 44 16.95 -15.66 5.70
N SER A 45 17.52 -15.60 4.49
CA SER A 45 18.86 -15.11 4.22
C SER A 45 18.77 -13.66 3.76
N VAL A 46 19.38 -12.75 4.53
CA VAL A 46 19.41 -11.31 4.24
C VAL A 46 20.09 -11.08 2.90
N ASP A 47 19.38 -10.47 1.96
CA ASP A 47 19.93 -10.16 0.65
C ASP A 47 20.93 -9.01 0.73
N ASN A 48 21.98 -9.10 -0.08
CA ASN A 48 22.91 -7.99 -0.27
C ASN A 48 22.29 -6.94 -1.20
N LEU A 49 21.40 -6.12 -0.64
CA LEU A 49 20.76 -5.00 -1.35
C LEU A 49 21.76 -4.07 -2.05
N THR A 50 23.01 -4.05 -1.58
CA THR A 50 24.19 -3.40 -2.20
C THR A 50 24.52 -3.86 -3.63
N LYS A 51 23.97 -4.98 -4.11
CA LYS A 51 24.03 -5.39 -5.53
C LYS A 51 23.21 -4.49 -6.46
N ILE A 52 22.24 -3.75 -5.93
CA ILE A 52 21.40 -2.83 -6.69
C ILE A 52 22.20 -1.56 -7.01
N ALA A 53 22.17 -1.12 -8.27
CA ALA A 53 23.00 -0.02 -8.73
C ALA A 53 22.59 1.31 -8.07
N GLY A 54 23.55 1.98 -7.43
CA GLY A 54 23.32 3.21 -6.66
C GLY A 54 22.78 2.98 -5.24
N LEU A 55 22.41 1.76 -4.86
CA LEU A 55 21.99 1.42 -3.50
C LEU A 55 23.23 1.19 -2.62
N GLY A 56 23.76 2.28 -2.06
CA GLY A 56 24.94 2.23 -1.21
C GLY A 56 24.71 1.51 0.13
N PRO A 57 25.77 1.09 0.84
CA PRO A 57 25.67 0.34 2.10
C PRO A 57 24.90 1.10 3.21
N LYS A 58 24.93 2.43 3.22
CA LYS A 58 24.07 3.26 4.10
C LYS A 58 22.57 3.06 3.79
N SER A 59 22.19 3.07 2.51
CA SER A 59 20.81 2.84 2.07
C SER A 59 20.37 1.42 2.38
N ALA A 60 21.26 0.43 2.18
CA ALA A 60 21.01 -0.97 2.53
C ALA A 60 20.74 -1.13 4.04
N GLN A 61 21.56 -0.50 4.91
CA GLN A 61 21.30 -0.51 6.36
C GLN A 61 19.99 0.20 6.74
N ALA A 62 19.65 1.32 6.11
CA ALA A 62 18.39 2.02 6.36
C ALA A 62 17.17 1.14 6.01
N LEU A 63 17.23 0.45 4.87
CA LEU A 63 16.20 -0.49 4.43
C LEU A 63 16.11 -1.70 5.37
N GLN A 64 17.25 -2.28 5.75
CA GLN A 64 17.31 -3.38 6.74
C GLN A 64 16.75 -2.96 8.10
N ALA A 65 17.02 -1.73 8.56
CA ALA A 65 16.46 -1.17 9.79
C ALA A 65 14.94 -0.94 9.70
N ALA A 66 14.41 -0.70 8.50
CA ALA A 66 12.97 -0.69 8.21
C ALA A 66 12.36 -2.08 7.99
N GLY A 67 13.12 -3.17 8.19
CA GLY A 67 12.68 -4.55 7.97
C GLY A 67 12.75 -5.04 6.51
N ILE A 68 13.17 -4.17 5.58
CA ILE A 68 13.39 -4.51 4.17
C ILE A 68 14.78 -5.16 4.06
N THR A 69 14.84 -6.47 4.31
CA THR A 69 16.09 -7.26 4.33
C THR A 69 16.27 -8.16 3.10
N THR A 70 15.27 -8.25 2.21
CA THR A 70 15.30 -9.09 1.00
C THR A 70 14.99 -8.28 -0.26
N TYR A 71 15.42 -8.77 -1.43
CA TYR A 71 15.07 -8.12 -2.70
C TYR A 71 13.55 -8.13 -2.95
N ALA A 72 12.87 -9.22 -2.58
CA ALA A 72 11.41 -9.33 -2.69
C ALA A 72 10.69 -8.30 -1.80
N ALA A 73 11.15 -8.08 -0.57
CA ALA A 73 10.61 -7.05 0.30
C ALA A 73 10.84 -5.63 -0.25
N LEU A 74 11.98 -5.38 -0.92
CA LEU A 74 12.26 -4.09 -1.53
C LEU A 74 11.37 -3.84 -2.76
N ALA A 75 11.22 -4.85 -3.62
CA ALA A 75 10.29 -4.81 -4.75
C ALA A 75 8.84 -4.53 -4.28
N ALA A 76 8.37 -5.25 -3.26
CA ALA A 76 7.03 -5.08 -2.70
C ALA A 76 6.83 -3.72 -1.98
N ALA A 77 7.87 -3.19 -1.32
CA ALA A 77 7.82 -1.86 -0.71
C ALA A 77 7.80 -0.72 -1.75
N GLY A 78 8.29 -0.99 -2.97
CA GLY A 78 8.30 -0.06 -4.08
C GLY A 78 9.12 1.22 -3.83
N GLU A 79 8.98 2.18 -4.74
CA GLU A 79 9.69 3.47 -4.63
C GLU A 79 9.25 4.24 -3.36
N ALA A 80 7.98 4.15 -3.00
CA ALA A 80 7.40 4.84 -1.85
C ALA A 80 7.97 4.34 -0.53
N GLY A 81 7.99 3.02 -0.29
CA GLY A 81 8.55 2.43 0.92
C GLY A 81 10.06 2.63 1.02
N VAL A 82 10.78 2.52 -0.10
CA VAL A 82 12.21 2.85 -0.17
C VAL A 82 12.47 4.32 0.20
N ARG A 83 11.74 5.26 -0.40
CA ARG A 83 11.87 6.70 -0.10
C ARG A 83 11.57 6.97 1.37
N ALA A 84 10.50 6.38 1.92
CA ALA A 84 10.13 6.51 3.33
C ALA A 84 11.23 5.99 4.28
N ALA A 85 11.79 4.81 4.01
CA ALA A 85 12.90 4.24 4.80
C ALA A 85 14.17 5.12 4.73
N LEU A 86 14.48 5.69 3.56
CA LEU A 86 15.60 6.62 3.40
C LEU A 86 15.37 7.92 4.17
N THR A 87 14.18 8.51 4.08
CA THR A 87 13.82 9.71 4.84
C THR A 87 13.84 9.48 6.35
N ALA A 88 13.33 8.33 6.83
CA ALA A 88 13.41 7.94 8.23
C ALA A 88 14.85 7.80 8.75
N ALA A 89 15.78 7.35 7.89
CA ALA A 89 17.21 7.27 8.18
C ALA A 89 17.98 8.58 7.94
N GLY A 90 17.30 9.68 7.56
CA GLY A 90 17.94 10.96 7.23
C GLY A 90 18.79 10.95 5.94
N ILE A 91 18.63 9.92 5.10
CA ILE A 91 19.35 9.76 3.84
C ILE A 91 18.60 10.48 2.72
N ARG A 92 19.30 11.32 1.94
CA ARG A 92 18.72 11.88 0.71
C ARG A 92 18.47 10.77 -0.31
N ALA A 93 17.23 10.67 -0.79
CA ALA A 93 16.90 9.88 -1.97
C ALA A 93 17.76 10.33 -3.16
N THR A 94 18.43 9.38 -3.81
CA THR A 94 19.15 9.59 -5.07
C THR A 94 18.22 9.38 -6.26
N THR A 95 18.61 9.88 -7.44
CA THR A 95 17.90 9.66 -8.72
C THR A 95 17.74 8.18 -9.07
N SER A 96 18.52 7.27 -8.45
CA SER A 96 18.38 5.82 -8.62
C SER A 96 17.23 5.18 -7.83
N VAL A 97 16.61 5.88 -6.86
CA VAL A 97 15.53 5.32 -6.00
C VAL A 97 14.35 4.72 -6.78
N PRO A 98 13.84 5.31 -7.89
CA PRO A 98 12.81 4.68 -8.74
C PRO A 98 13.25 3.34 -9.36
N ASN A 99 14.54 3.16 -9.58
CA ASN A 99 15.09 2.00 -10.27
C ASN A 99 15.42 0.84 -9.31
N TRP A 100 15.53 1.10 -8.01
CA TRP A 100 15.86 0.07 -7.01
C TRP A 100 14.80 -1.03 -6.88
N PRO A 101 13.48 -0.76 -6.83
CA PRO A 101 12.46 -1.80 -6.79
C PRO A 101 12.48 -2.68 -8.04
N VAL A 102 12.65 -2.07 -9.22
CA VAL A 102 12.72 -2.78 -10.51
C VAL A 102 13.93 -3.71 -10.56
N GLN A 103 15.11 -3.23 -10.15
CA GLN A 103 16.31 -4.05 -10.04
C GLN A 103 16.19 -5.13 -8.94
N ALA A 104 15.54 -4.82 -7.82
CA ALA A 104 15.29 -5.79 -6.77
C ALA A 104 14.35 -6.91 -7.24
N GLN A 105 13.29 -6.59 -7.98
CA GLN A 105 12.39 -7.59 -8.55
C GLN A 105 13.14 -8.52 -9.51
N ALA A 106 13.95 -7.97 -10.42
CA ALA A 106 14.77 -8.77 -11.33
C ALA A 106 15.81 -9.65 -10.59
N LEU A 107 16.42 -9.15 -9.51
CA LEU A 107 17.34 -9.93 -8.67
C LEU A 107 16.63 -10.96 -7.78
N ALA A 108 15.38 -10.70 -7.37
CA ALA A 108 14.57 -11.63 -6.60
C ALA A 108 14.15 -12.83 -7.47
N ASP A 109 13.67 -12.55 -8.68
CA ASP A 109 13.31 -13.55 -9.69
C ASP A 109 14.53 -14.43 -10.03
N GLN A 110 15.66 -13.79 -10.35
CA GLN A 110 16.92 -14.47 -10.69
C GLN A 110 17.59 -15.20 -9.50
N LYS A 111 17.19 -14.92 -8.25
CA LYS A 111 17.59 -15.69 -7.05
C LYS A 111 16.66 -16.89 -6.80
N ASN A 112 15.46 -16.88 -7.38
CA ASN A 112 14.40 -17.86 -7.14
C ASN A 112 14.19 -18.83 -8.33
N ALA A 113 15.07 -18.76 -9.33
CA ALA A 113 15.16 -19.62 -10.51
C ALA A 113 16.38 -20.55 -10.41
#